data_AF-A0A1W6KEE7-F1
#
_entry.id   AF-A0A1W6KEE7-F1
#
_cell.length_a   1.000
_cell.length_b   1.000
_cell.length_c   1.000
_cell.angle_alpha   90.00
_cell.angle_beta   90.00
_cell.angle_gamma   90.00
#
_symmetry.space_group_name_H-M   'P 1'
#
loop_
_entity.id
_entity.type
_entity.pdbx_description
1 polymer ?
#
loop_
_entity_poly.entity_id
_entity_poly.type
_entity_poly.pdbx_seq_one_letter_code
_entity_poly.pdbx_strand_id
1 'polypeptide(L)'
;MSQSRRNQGPMLNFTKMHGLGNDFMVVDAISQPFRLRPEMIRELADRNFGIGFDQLLVVEPPGLPDVDFRYRIFNSDGSEVEQCGNGARCFARFVRDQRLTNKKVIRVQTAKGVIELRVGRAGMVTVDMGVPELNPPAIPFAADRRKDVYTVELGGDTVELSAVSMGNPHGVLLVDDVDTAPVGEFGPRLESHPRFPARANIGFLQIIDRTRVRLRVFERGSGETMACGSGACAAVVAGCLRGLLDSRVDVELKGGHLVIEWQGEGAPVMMEGPTASVFEGQLRLPADQPPKRRKSTRHSDAKSGTNRQNNRHRQPATSRP
;
A
#
# COMPACT_ATOMS: atom_id res chain seq x y z
N MET A 1 -0.69 -38.45 25.55
CA MET A 1 -0.24 -37.35 24.65
C MET A 1 -1.46 -36.81 23.92
N SER A 2 -1.92 -35.60 24.25
CA SER A 2 -3.28 -35.14 23.94
C SER A 2 -3.49 -34.77 22.47
N GLN A 3 -4.74 -34.91 22.02
CA GLN A 3 -5.24 -34.57 20.70
C GLN A 3 -5.07 -33.08 20.29
N SER A 4 -4.52 -32.20 21.16
CA SER A 4 -4.38 -30.76 20.87
C SER A 4 -3.20 -30.39 19.96
N ARG A 5 -2.27 -31.32 19.68
CA ARG A 5 -1.17 -31.10 18.73
C ARG A 5 -1.54 -31.32 17.25
N ARG A 6 -2.71 -31.89 16.95
CA ARG A 6 -3.09 -32.25 15.57
C ARG A 6 -3.70 -31.10 14.74
N ASN A 7 -3.94 -29.94 15.34
CA ASN A 7 -4.63 -28.80 14.71
C ASN A 7 -3.79 -27.51 14.64
N GLN A 8 -2.47 -27.59 14.82
CA GLN A 8 -1.61 -26.40 14.86
C GLN A 8 -0.83 -26.27 13.55
N GLY A 9 -0.94 -25.12 12.88
CA GLY A 9 -0.16 -24.80 11.69
C GLY A 9 1.31 -24.49 12.00
N PRO A 10 2.11 -24.13 10.97
CA PRO A 10 3.53 -23.84 11.14
C PRO A 10 3.76 -22.62 12.05
N MET A 11 4.93 -22.55 12.67
CA MET A 11 5.41 -21.35 13.35
C MET A 11 5.85 -20.33 12.30
N LEU A 12 5.44 -19.07 12.45
CA LEU A 12 5.81 -17.96 11.58
C LEU A 12 6.54 -16.91 12.42
N ASN A 13 7.78 -16.61 12.02
CA ASN A 13 8.54 -15.51 12.59
C ASN A 13 8.18 -14.20 11.86
N PHE A 14 8.20 -13.08 12.56
CA PHE A 14 7.99 -11.78 11.96
C PHE A 14 8.77 -10.69 12.70
N THR A 15 8.97 -9.56 12.02
CA THR A 15 9.49 -8.33 12.61
C THR A 15 8.42 -7.25 12.50
N LYS A 16 8.08 -6.61 13.62
CA LYS A 16 7.27 -5.39 13.62
C LYS A 16 8.17 -4.21 13.31
N MET A 17 7.83 -3.43 12.29
CA MET A 17 8.60 -2.25 11.87
C MET A 17 7.68 -1.05 11.69
N HIS A 18 8.22 0.15 11.61
CA HIS A 18 7.48 1.30 11.11
C HIS A 18 8.37 2.27 10.32
N GLY A 19 7.74 3.00 9.40
CA GLY A 19 8.30 4.18 8.75
C GLY A 19 7.49 5.40 9.18
N LEU A 20 8.05 6.22 10.08
CA LEU A 20 7.38 7.43 10.61
C LEU A 20 5.96 7.18 11.16
N GLY A 21 5.79 6.12 11.96
CA GLY A 21 4.52 5.76 12.59
C GLY A 21 3.60 4.86 11.74
N ASN A 22 3.77 4.82 10.42
CA ASN A 22 3.07 3.84 9.58
C ASN A 22 3.70 2.45 9.80
N ASP A 23 2.96 1.56 10.48
CA ASP A 23 3.49 0.34 11.08
C ASP A 23 3.16 -0.93 10.28
N PHE A 24 4.16 -1.82 10.22
CA PHE A 24 4.16 -3.02 9.41
C PHE A 24 4.45 -4.26 10.24
N MET A 25 3.73 -5.34 9.96
CA MET A 25 4.25 -6.69 10.21
C MET A 25 5.06 -7.11 8.98
N VAL A 26 6.34 -7.42 9.14
CA VAL A 26 7.22 -7.83 8.04
C VAL A 26 7.58 -9.30 8.17
N VAL A 27 7.39 -10.06 7.08
CA VAL A 27 7.57 -11.52 7.05
C VAL A 27 8.52 -11.90 5.91
N ASP A 28 9.57 -12.66 6.25
CA ASP A 28 10.44 -13.31 5.28
C ASP A 28 9.77 -14.59 4.75
N ALA A 29 9.15 -14.57 3.59
CA ALA A 29 8.59 -15.76 2.94
C ALA A 29 9.61 -16.53 2.06
N ILE A 30 10.88 -16.10 2.01
CA ILE A 30 11.97 -16.81 1.35
C ILE A 30 12.41 -17.98 2.22
N SER A 31 12.68 -17.70 3.50
CA SER A 31 13.17 -18.72 4.45
C SER A 31 12.04 -19.56 5.07
N GLN A 32 10.82 -19.01 5.13
CA GLN A 32 9.66 -19.68 5.73
C GLN A 32 8.41 -19.52 4.83
N PRO A 33 8.26 -20.36 3.80
CA PRO A 33 7.08 -20.32 2.94
C PRO A 33 5.79 -20.50 3.75
N PHE A 34 4.83 -19.61 3.55
CA PHE A 34 3.52 -19.69 4.20
C PHE A 34 2.41 -19.29 3.24
N ARG A 35 1.17 -19.71 3.55
CA ARG A 35 0.01 -19.39 2.75
C ARG A 35 -0.74 -18.21 3.36
N LEU A 36 -0.81 -17.12 2.61
CA LEU A 36 -1.62 -15.95 2.95
C LEU A 36 -3.10 -16.22 2.66
N ARG A 37 -3.97 -15.83 3.59
CA ARG A 37 -5.42 -15.75 3.41
C ARG A 37 -5.88 -14.36 3.87
N PRO A 38 -6.71 -13.63 3.11
CA PRO A 38 -7.15 -12.28 3.51
C PRO A 38 -7.76 -12.23 4.92
N GLU A 39 -8.48 -13.27 5.32
CA GLU A 39 -9.08 -13.38 6.65
C GLU A 39 -8.02 -13.41 7.75
N MET A 40 -6.92 -14.12 7.52
CA MET A 40 -5.79 -14.19 8.45
C MET A 40 -5.09 -12.84 8.58
N ILE A 41 -5.00 -12.07 7.50
CA ILE A 41 -4.41 -10.72 7.54
C ILE A 41 -5.25 -9.82 8.44
N ARG A 42 -6.58 -9.85 8.30
CA ARG A 42 -7.51 -9.08 9.16
C ARG A 42 -7.38 -9.45 10.62
N GLU A 43 -7.31 -10.75 10.93
CA GLU A 43 -7.13 -11.24 12.31
C GLU A 43 -5.81 -10.77 12.92
N LEU A 44 -4.71 -10.81 12.16
CA LEU A 44 -3.40 -10.38 12.63
C LEU A 44 -3.29 -8.84 12.74
N ALA A 45 -3.97 -8.11 11.86
CA ALA A 45 -3.94 -6.65 11.81
C ALA A 45 -4.76 -5.99 12.92
N ASP A 46 -5.71 -6.70 13.52
CA ASP A 46 -6.51 -6.20 14.65
C ASP A 46 -5.58 -5.74 15.79
N ARG A 47 -5.73 -4.48 16.21
CA ARG A 47 -4.86 -3.86 17.22
C ARG A 47 -5.14 -4.33 18.65
N ASN A 48 -6.30 -4.94 18.91
CA ASN A 48 -6.69 -5.43 20.24
C ASN A 48 -6.52 -6.95 20.36
N PHE A 49 -6.84 -7.69 19.30
CA PHE A 49 -6.88 -9.15 19.30
C PHE A 49 -5.76 -9.79 18.49
N GLY A 50 -5.06 -9.02 17.67
CA GLY A 50 -3.96 -9.45 16.81
C GLY A 50 -2.61 -8.88 17.24
N ILE A 51 -1.69 -8.82 16.27
CA ILE A 51 -0.39 -8.13 16.42
C ILE A 51 -0.60 -6.61 16.36
N GLY A 52 -1.61 -6.18 15.60
CA GLY A 52 -1.86 -4.78 15.28
C GLY A 52 -0.88 -4.27 14.24
N PHE A 53 -1.34 -3.81 13.08
CA PHE A 53 -0.51 -3.10 12.09
C PHE A 53 -1.40 -2.41 11.06
N ASP A 54 -0.88 -1.37 10.42
CA ASP A 54 -1.53 -0.79 9.25
C ASP A 54 -1.46 -1.76 8.06
N GLN A 55 -0.27 -2.35 7.85
CA GLN A 55 0.03 -3.16 6.66
C GLN A 55 0.88 -4.40 6.97
N LEU A 56 0.66 -5.47 6.23
CA LEU A 56 1.52 -6.66 6.20
C LEU A 56 2.45 -6.57 4.99
N LEU A 57 3.76 -6.65 5.21
CA LEU A 57 4.78 -6.69 4.15
C LEU A 57 5.38 -8.09 4.08
N VAL A 58 5.28 -8.72 2.90
CA VAL A 58 5.77 -10.08 2.68
C VAL A 58 6.92 -10.04 1.68
N VAL A 59 8.09 -10.51 2.12
CA VAL A 59 9.30 -10.62 1.31
C VAL A 59 9.34 -11.99 0.65
N GLU A 60 9.29 -12.02 -0.68
CA GLU A 60 9.21 -13.23 -1.48
C GLU A 60 10.46 -13.39 -2.38
N PRO A 61 10.73 -14.61 -2.86
CA PRO A 61 11.75 -14.83 -3.87
C PRO A 61 11.50 -13.97 -5.14
N PRO A 62 12.55 -13.53 -5.84
CA PRO A 62 12.41 -12.73 -7.06
C PRO A 62 11.62 -13.50 -8.13
N GLY A 63 10.70 -12.81 -8.81
CA GLY A 63 9.89 -13.36 -9.91
C GLY A 63 10.42 -13.06 -11.31
N LEU A 64 11.48 -12.27 -11.43
CA LEU A 64 12.07 -11.83 -12.71
C LEU A 64 13.61 -12.02 -12.67
N PRO A 65 14.27 -12.12 -13.83
CA PRO A 65 15.72 -11.94 -13.88
C PRO A 65 16.11 -10.52 -13.44
N ASP A 66 17.32 -10.35 -12.91
CA ASP A 66 17.91 -9.05 -12.54
C ASP A 66 17.16 -8.23 -11.46
N VAL A 67 16.35 -8.92 -10.64
CA VAL A 67 15.81 -8.38 -9.38
C VAL A 67 16.26 -9.23 -8.21
N ASP A 68 16.53 -8.59 -7.08
CA ASP A 68 17.04 -9.23 -5.87
C ASP A 68 15.92 -9.93 -5.10
N PHE A 69 14.73 -9.33 -5.08
CA PHE A 69 13.59 -9.77 -4.30
C PHE A 69 12.28 -9.40 -5.00
N ARG A 70 11.19 -9.97 -4.50
CA ARG A 70 9.84 -9.47 -4.70
C ARG A 70 9.26 -9.14 -3.32
N TYR A 71 8.44 -8.09 -3.21
CA TYR A 71 7.59 -7.95 -2.02
C TYR A 71 6.14 -7.70 -2.41
N ARG A 72 5.24 -8.04 -1.49
CA ARG A 72 3.81 -7.72 -1.55
C ARG A 72 3.39 -7.02 -0.27
N ILE A 73 2.45 -6.09 -0.39
CA ILE A 73 1.92 -5.35 0.76
C ILE A 73 0.41 -5.55 0.80
N PHE A 74 -0.11 -5.83 1.98
CA PHE A 74 -1.55 -5.95 2.23
C PHE A 74 -1.97 -4.98 3.30
N ASN A 75 -3.10 -4.32 3.12
CA ASN A 75 -3.72 -3.51 4.16
C ASN A 75 -4.31 -4.39 5.26
N SER A 76 -4.64 -3.77 6.39
CA SER A 76 -5.33 -4.40 7.52
C SER A 76 -6.66 -5.06 7.16
N ASP A 77 -7.33 -4.62 6.09
CA ASP A 77 -8.56 -5.25 5.57
C ASP A 77 -8.30 -6.47 4.66
N GLY A 78 -7.04 -6.86 4.48
CA GLY A 78 -6.60 -7.99 3.66
C GLY A 78 -6.52 -7.70 2.16
N SER A 79 -6.81 -6.48 1.71
CA SER A 79 -6.61 -6.07 0.31
C SER A 79 -5.13 -5.88 -0.01
N GLU A 80 -4.71 -6.30 -1.20
CA GLU A 80 -3.33 -6.07 -1.66
C GLU A 80 -3.22 -4.66 -2.24
N VAL A 81 -2.16 -3.94 -1.85
CA VAL A 81 -1.85 -2.60 -2.35
C VAL A 81 -0.59 -2.61 -3.17
N GLU A 82 -0.56 -1.75 -4.17
CA GLU A 82 0.46 -1.83 -5.20
C GLU A 82 1.85 -1.40 -4.73
N GLN A 83 1.94 -0.38 -3.87
CA GLN A 83 3.19 0.12 -3.30
C GLN A 83 2.90 1.10 -2.15
N CYS A 84 3.76 1.10 -1.13
CA CYS A 84 3.84 2.15 -0.13
C CYS A 84 5.31 2.53 0.05
N GLY A 85 5.65 3.83 -0.03
CA GLY A 85 7.02 4.31 0.13
C GLY A 85 7.60 4.00 1.51
N ASN A 86 6.78 4.01 2.57
CA ASN A 86 7.21 3.61 3.92
C ASN A 86 7.51 2.10 3.99
N GLY A 87 6.67 1.29 3.35
CA GLY A 87 6.89 -0.16 3.24
C GLY A 87 8.18 -0.50 2.51
N ALA A 88 8.46 0.18 1.38
CA ALA A 88 9.71 -0.01 0.63
C ALA A 88 10.95 0.29 1.49
N ARG A 89 10.92 1.35 2.30
CA ARG A 89 12.01 1.63 3.25
C ARG A 89 12.14 0.51 4.30
N CYS A 90 11.04 0.10 4.92
CA CYS A 90 11.06 -0.98 5.92
C CYS A 90 11.58 -2.29 5.32
N PHE A 91 11.17 -2.62 4.10
CA PHE A 91 11.69 -3.77 3.34
C PHE A 91 13.21 -3.71 3.17
N ALA A 92 13.75 -2.60 2.66
CA ALA A 92 15.19 -2.48 2.42
C ALA A 92 15.99 -2.64 3.72
N ARG A 93 15.47 -2.10 4.82
CA ARG A 93 16.07 -2.28 6.14
C ARG A 93 15.97 -3.73 6.62
N PHE A 94 14.80 -4.34 6.49
CA PHE A 94 14.55 -5.72 6.90
C PHE A 94 15.49 -6.72 6.23
N VAL A 95 15.63 -6.69 4.89
CA VAL A 95 16.48 -7.64 4.18
C VAL A 95 17.98 -7.46 4.49
N ARG A 96 18.38 -6.26 4.92
CA ARG A 96 19.74 -5.97 5.41
C ARG A 96 19.95 -6.52 6.82
N ASP A 97 19.02 -6.25 7.73
CA ASP A 97 19.11 -6.67 9.13
C ASP A 97 19.04 -8.20 9.25
N GLN A 98 18.18 -8.84 8.45
CA GLN A 98 18.06 -10.31 8.35
C GLN A 98 19.19 -10.96 7.51
N ARG A 99 20.15 -10.18 7.02
CA ARG A 99 21.30 -10.64 6.21
C ARG A 99 20.91 -11.43 4.95
N LEU A 100 19.74 -11.15 4.39
CA LEU A 100 19.27 -11.72 3.12
C LEU A 100 20.03 -11.12 1.93
N THR A 101 20.63 -9.93 2.09
CA THR A 101 21.54 -9.33 1.11
C THR A 101 22.60 -8.45 1.75
N ASN A 102 23.77 -8.37 1.12
CA ASN A 102 24.84 -7.43 1.45
C ASN A 102 24.92 -6.24 0.47
N LYS A 103 24.02 -6.14 -0.50
CA LYS A 103 23.97 -5.01 -1.44
C LYS A 103 23.55 -3.72 -0.74
N LYS A 104 24.07 -2.58 -1.21
CA LYS A 104 23.60 -1.23 -0.80
C LYS A 104 22.48 -0.72 -1.69
N VAL A 105 22.44 -1.19 -2.93
CA VAL A 105 21.41 -0.89 -3.93
C VAL A 105 20.66 -2.20 -4.17
N ILE A 106 19.36 -2.18 -3.91
CA ILE A 106 18.50 -3.36 -3.96
C ILE A 106 17.43 -3.09 -5.02
N ARG A 107 17.36 -3.96 -6.03
CA ARG A 107 16.31 -3.94 -7.05
C ARG A 107 15.21 -4.88 -6.63
N VAL A 108 14.01 -4.36 -6.42
CA VAL A 108 12.88 -5.14 -5.92
C VAL A 108 11.69 -5.04 -6.83
N GLN A 109 11.10 -6.19 -7.14
CA GLN A 109 9.85 -6.29 -7.86
C GLN A 109 8.66 -6.01 -6.91
N THR A 110 7.80 -5.09 -7.33
CA THR A 110 6.54 -4.72 -6.67
C THR A 110 5.37 -4.99 -7.63
N ALA A 111 4.14 -4.71 -7.22
CA ALA A 111 2.98 -4.82 -8.12
C ALA A 111 3.04 -3.80 -9.28
N LYS A 112 3.66 -2.63 -9.06
CA LYS A 112 3.82 -1.56 -10.08
C LYS A 112 5.04 -1.72 -10.99
N GLY A 113 5.88 -2.73 -10.74
CA GLY A 113 7.12 -2.95 -11.46
C GLY A 113 8.34 -2.94 -10.53
N VAL A 114 9.52 -2.76 -11.12
CA VAL A 114 10.79 -2.83 -10.39
C VAL A 114 11.16 -1.44 -9.88
N ILE A 115 11.52 -1.36 -8.59
CA ILE A 115 12.05 -0.15 -7.97
C ILE A 115 13.47 -0.37 -7.47
N GLU A 116 14.25 0.71 -7.39
CA GLU A 116 15.58 0.71 -6.78
C GLU A 116 15.52 1.35 -5.38
N LEU A 117 16.12 0.66 -4.41
CA LEU A 117 16.21 1.10 -3.03
C LEU A 117 17.67 1.21 -2.63
N ARG A 118 18.06 2.36 -2.06
CA ARG A 118 19.42 2.60 -1.61
C ARG A 118 19.47 2.68 -0.09
N VAL A 119 20.20 1.76 0.52
CA VAL A 119 20.39 1.72 1.96
C VAL A 119 21.55 2.65 2.32
N GLY A 120 21.21 3.74 3.00
CA GLY A 120 22.13 4.76 3.47
C GLY A 120 22.77 4.41 4.82
N ARG A 121 23.42 5.41 5.42
CA ARG A 121 23.95 5.32 6.80
C ARG A 121 22.83 5.52 7.81
N ALA A 122 23.07 5.12 9.06
CA ALA A 122 22.17 5.37 10.20
C ALA A 122 20.70 4.87 10.00
N GLY A 123 20.47 3.90 9.12
CA GLY A 123 19.14 3.36 8.88
C GLY A 123 18.25 4.17 7.94
N MET A 124 18.81 5.19 7.27
CA MET A 124 18.13 5.91 6.20
C MET A 124 18.03 5.03 4.95
N VAL A 125 16.89 5.08 4.28
CA VAL A 125 16.67 4.43 2.99
C VAL A 125 16.15 5.45 2.00
N THR A 126 16.82 5.55 0.86
CA THR A 126 16.37 6.32 -0.29
C THR A 126 15.56 5.44 -1.23
N VAL A 127 14.39 5.94 -1.63
CA VAL A 127 13.45 5.33 -2.56
C VAL A 127 13.33 6.23 -3.77
N ASP A 128 13.45 5.67 -4.97
CA ASP A 128 13.02 6.34 -6.19
C ASP A 128 11.47 6.30 -6.26
N MET A 129 10.84 7.47 -6.19
CA MET A 129 9.38 7.61 -6.18
C MET A 129 8.82 7.86 -7.60
N GLY A 130 9.67 7.82 -8.63
CA GLY A 130 9.31 8.08 -10.01
C GLY A 130 9.16 9.55 -10.34
N VAL A 131 8.88 9.82 -11.61
CA VAL A 131 8.67 11.17 -12.14
C VAL A 131 7.26 11.65 -11.74
N PRO A 132 7.11 12.87 -11.19
CA PRO A 132 5.80 13.41 -10.86
C PRO A 132 5.01 13.73 -12.13
N GLU A 133 3.72 13.47 -12.12
CA GLU A 133 2.80 13.89 -13.17
C GLU A 133 2.16 15.22 -12.81
N LEU A 134 2.20 16.17 -13.76
CA LEU A 134 1.84 17.57 -13.60
C LEU A 134 0.69 17.99 -14.54
N ASN A 135 0.29 17.13 -15.47
CA ASN A 135 -0.80 17.40 -16.40
C ASN A 135 -2.15 17.05 -15.76
N PRO A 136 -3.12 17.99 -15.68
CA PRO A 136 -4.38 17.78 -14.97
C PRO A 136 -5.16 16.52 -15.36
N PRO A 137 -5.32 16.17 -16.66
CA PRO A 137 -6.04 14.95 -17.04
C PRO A 137 -5.37 13.66 -16.52
N ALA A 138 -4.05 13.66 -16.37
CA ALA A 138 -3.29 12.52 -15.87
C ALA A 138 -3.16 12.51 -14.32
N ILE A 139 -3.43 13.64 -13.65
CA ILE A 139 -3.57 13.76 -12.18
C ILE A 139 -4.98 13.35 -11.70
N PRO A 140 -5.89 12.90 -12.57
CA PRO A 140 -7.33 13.21 -12.47
C PRO A 140 -7.69 14.49 -11.71
N PHE A 141 -7.28 15.64 -12.25
CA PHE A 141 -7.70 16.97 -11.78
C PHE A 141 -8.44 17.74 -12.88
N ALA A 142 -9.64 18.24 -12.57
CA ALA A 142 -10.45 18.99 -13.51
C ALA A 142 -9.95 20.44 -13.65
N ALA A 143 -9.19 20.69 -14.72
CA ALA A 143 -8.75 22.02 -15.13
C ALA A 143 -8.50 22.05 -16.65
N ASP A 144 -8.78 23.21 -17.27
CA ASP A 144 -8.65 23.38 -18.73
C ASP A 144 -7.20 23.33 -19.21
N ARG A 145 -6.25 23.73 -18.34
CA ARG A 145 -4.82 23.76 -18.66
C ARG A 145 -3.95 23.51 -17.44
N ARG A 146 -2.73 23.06 -17.69
CA ARG A 146 -1.67 22.98 -16.67
C ARG A 146 -1.33 24.38 -16.12
N LYS A 147 -1.20 24.47 -14.80
CA LYS A 147 -0.76 25.63 -14.03
C LYS A 147 -0.05 25.12 -12.77
N ASP A 148 0.85 25.92 -12.22
CA ASP A 148 1.48 25.57 -10.93
C ASP A 148 0.54 25.81 -9.75
N VAL A 149 -0.45 26.70 -9.92
CA VAL A 149 -1.44 27.08 -8.90
C VAL A 149 -2.83 27.15 -9.51
N TYR A 150 -3.80 26.60 -8.78
CA TYR A 150 -5.21 26.58 -9.11
C TYR A 150 -6.04 27.16 -7.98
N THR A 151 -6.94 28.07 -8.32
CA THR A 151 -7.98 28.57 -7.42
C THR A 151 -9.14 27.57 -7.40
N VAL A 152 -9.57 27.17 -6.20
CA VAL A 152 -10.66 26.22 -5.96
C VAL A 152 -11.65 26.83 -4.97
N GLU A 153 -12.92 26.85 -5.37
CA GLU A 153 -14.02 27.33 -4.52
C GLU A 153 -14.49 26.22 -3.60
N LEU A 154 -14.52 26.50 -2.30
CA LEU A 154 -15.03 25.64 -1.25
C LEU A 154 -16.26 26.31 -0.66
N GLY A 155 -17.39 26.33 -1.38
CA GLY A 155 -18.71 26.67 -0.83
C GLY A 155 -18.78 27.87 0.14
N GLY A 156 -18.01 28.93 -0.09
CA GLY A 156 -17.87 30.10 0.79
C GLY A 156 -16.42 30.56 0.98
N ASP A 157 -15.47 29.64 0.90
CA ASP A 157 -14.03 29.92 0.93
C ASP A 157 -13.43 29.77 -0.46
N THR A 158 -12.32 30.46 -0.72
CA THR A 158 -11.52 30.27 -1.93
C THR A 158 -10.10 29.90 -1.50
N VAL A 159 -9.59 28.80 -2.02
CA VAL A 159 -8.22 28.34 -1.72
C VAL A 159 -7.37 28.23 -2.97
N GLU A 160 -6.07 28.43 -2.80
CA GLU A 160 -5.08 28.15 -3.84
C GLU A 160 -4.35 26.84 -3.54
N LEU A 161 -4.28 25.96 -4.54
CA LEU A 161 -3.54 24.71 -4.43
C LEU A 161 -2.76 24.36 -5.69
N SER A 162 -1.70 23.58 -5.54
CA SER A 162 -1.02 22.88 -6.63
C SER A 162 -1.56 21.45 -6.75
N ALA A 163 -1.76 20.96 -7.97
CA ALA A 163 -2.16 19.58 -8.21
C ALA A 163 -0.96 18.79 -8.76
N VAL A 164 -0.61 17.68 -8.11
CA VAL A 164 0.54 16.83 -8.46
C VAL A 164 0.12 15.37 -8.30
N SER A 165 0.62 14.47 -9.15
CA SER A 165 0.46 13.03 -8.97
C SER A 165 1.80 12.34 -8.82
N MET A 166 1.94 11.52 -7.77
CA MET A 166 3.07 10.60 -7.57
C MET A 166 2.65 9.16 -7.89
N GLY A 167 1.75 9.00 -8.88
CA GLY A 167 0.99 7.77 -9.13
C GLY A 167 -0.32 7.69 -8.32
N ASN A 168 -0.58 8.68 -7.47
CA ASN A 168 -1.87 8.97 -6.85
C ASN A 168 -2.04 10.51 -6.73
N PRO A 169 -3.28 11.04 -6.78
CA PRO A 169 -3.54 12.48 -6.78
C PRO A 169 -3.24 13.17 -5.45
N HIS A 170 -2.61 14.34 -5.52
CA HIS A 170 -2.35 15.25 -4.40
C HIS A 170 -2.76 16.68 -4.73
N GLY A 171 -3.43 17.33 -3.78
CA GLY A 171 -3.62 18.78 -3.74
C GLY A 171 -2.76 19.38 -2.63
N VAL A 172 -1.93 20.38 -2.93
CA VAL A 172 -1.01 20.99 -1.97
C VAL A 172 -1.36 22.45 -1.76
N LEU A 173 -1.75 22.81 -0.54
CA LEU A 173 -2.02 24.18 -0.11
C LEU A 173 -0.81 24.73 0.63
N LEU A 174 -0.54 26.01 0.46
CA LEU A 174 0.36 26.73 1.35
C LEU A 174 -0.42 27.25 2.55
N VAL A 175 0.15 27.12 3.74
CA VAL A 175 -0.41 27.63 4.99
C VAL A 175 0.68 28.36 5.78
N ASP A 176 0.27 29.36 6.56
CA ASP A 176 1.19 30.12 7.41
C ASP A 176 1.71 29.28 8.58
N ASP A 177 0.85 28.45 9.16
CA ASP A 177 1.16 27.55 10.27
C ASP A 177 0.39 26.23 10.15
N VAL A 178 1.11 25.10 10.14
CA VAL A 178 0.48 23.78 10.11
C VAL A 178 -0.28 23.46 11.40
N ASP A 179 0.08 24.05 12.54
CA ASP A 179 -0.53 23.72 13.83
C ASP A 179 -1.95 24.29 13.92
N THR A 180 -2.20 25.43 13.27
CA THR A 180 -3.53 26.07 13.18
C THR A 180 -4.22 25.85 11.83
N ALA A 181 -3.59 25.13 10.88
CA ALA A 181 -4.18 24.87 9.58
C ALA A 181 -5.52 24.11 9.71
N PRO A 182 -6.53 24.45 8.88
CA PRO A 182 -7.87 23.86 8.95
C PRO A 182 -7.94 22.45 8.34
N VAL A 183 -7.03 21.54 8.74
CA VAL A 183 -6.90 20.18 8.18
C VAL A 183 -8.20 19.39 8.29
N GLY A 184 -8.86 19.46 9.46
CA GLY A 184 -10.12 18.75 9.71
C GLY A 184 -11.32 19.32 8.95
N GLU A 185 -11.25 20.58 8.52
CA GLU A 185 -12.33 21.25 7.80
C GLU A 185 -12.11 21.19 6.28
N PHE A 186 -10.96 21.66 5.82
CA PHE A 186 -10.65 21.74 4.39
C PHE A 186 -10.24 20.40 3.82
N GLY A 187 -9.61 19.53 4.62
CA GLY A 187 -9.17 18.20 4.18
C GLY A 187 -10.29 17.37 3.56
N PRO A 188 -11.40 17.08 4.28
CA PRO A 188 -12.53 16.34 3.72
C PRO A 188 -13.18 17.03 2.51
N ARG A 189 -13.35 18.36 2.57
CA ARG A 189 -14.00 19.14 1.51
C ARG A 189 -13.20 19.10 0.21
N LEU A 190 -11.88 19.16 0.31
CA LEU A 190 -10.97 19.09 -0.83
C LEU A 190 -10.72 17.66 -1.33
N GLU A 191 -10.63 16.68 -0.42
CA GLU A 191 -10.45 15.27 -0.75
C GLU A 191 -11.53 14.78 -1.70
N SER A 192 -12.80 15.13 -1.43
CA SER A 192 -13.94 14.75 -2.25
C SER A 192 -14.40 15.84 -3.24
N HIS A 193 -13.59 16.88 -3.46
CA HIS A 193 -14.00 18.02 -4.28
C HIS A 193 -14.26 17.60 -5.74
N PRO A 194 -15.26 18.16 -6.44
CA PRO A 194 -15.55 17.82 -7.85
C PRO A 194 -14.37 18.00 -8.81
N ARG A 195 -13.39 18.85 -8.47
CA ARG A 195 -12.14 18.97 -9.23
C ARG A 195 -11.19 17.78 -9.10
N PHE A 196 -11.39 16.90 -8.13
CA PHE A 196 -10.66 15.63 -8.01
C PHE A 196 -11.64 14.47 -8.18
N PRO A 197 -11.99 14.07 -9.41
CA PRO A 197 -12.94 12.97 -9.65
C PRO A 197 -12.51 11.64 -9.02
N ALA A 198 -11.20 11.40 -8.91
CA ALA A 198 -10.63 10.22 -8.27
C ALA A 198 -10.36 10.42 -6.76
N ARG A 199 -10.89 11.51 -6.17
CA ARG A 199 -10.51 12.09 -4.88
C ARG A 199 -9.01 12.38 -4.79
N ALA A 200 -8.53 13.01 -3.72
CA ALA A 200 -7.10 13.34 -3.58
C ALA A 200 -6.61 13.36 -2.15
N ASN A 201 -5.30 13.16 -1.96
CA ASN A 201 -4.66 13.48 -0.68
C ASN A 201 -4.40 14.98 -0.62
N ILE A 202 -4.70 15.61 0.51
CA ILE A 202 -4.62 17.06 0.67
C ILE A 202 -3.51 17.41 1.65
N GLY A 203 -2.43 18.02 1.13
CA GLY A 203 -1.28 18.46 1.90
C GLY A 203 -1.37 19.94 2.29
N PHE A 204 -1.10 20.23 3.55
CA PHE A 204 -1.02 21.58 4.12
C PHE A 204 0.44 21.88 4.43
N LEU A 205 1.08 22.61 3.51
CA LEU A 205 2.51 22.87 3.48
C LEU A 205 2.83 24.23 4.11
N GLN A 206 3.60 24.22 5.19
CA GLN A 206 4.21 25.43 5.76
C GLN A 206 5.68 25.49 5.34
N ILE A 207 6.07 26.62 4.76
CA ILE A 207 7.47 26.87 4.40
C ILE A 207 8.17 27.54 5.58
N ILE A 208 9.20 26.88 6.11
CA ILE A 208 10.06 27.46 7.16
C ILE A 208 11.20 28.23 6.50
N ASP A 209 11.85 27.59 5.52
CA ASP A 209 12.78 28.20 4.58
C ASP A 209 12.84 27.37 3.29
N ARG A 210 13.74 27.73 2.36
CA ARG A 210 13.86 27.09 1.04
C ARG A 210 14.25 25.60 1.11
N THR A 211 14.77 25.14 2.23
CA THR A 211 15.28 23.78 2.44
C THR A 211 14.54 23.01 3.54
N ARG A 212 13.61 23.65 4.27
CA ARG A 212 12.89 23.05 5.39
C ARG A 212 11.42 23.42 5.38
N VAL A 213 10.56 22.42 5.53
CA VAL A 213 9.12 22.60 5.54
C VAL A 213 8.46 21.72 6.60
N ARG A 214 7.26 22.13 7.04
CA ARG A 214 6.36 21.30 7.86
C ARG A 214 5.14 20.93 7.02
N LEU A 215 4.65 19.71 7.18
CA LEU A 215 3.56 19.18 6.36
C LEU A 215 2.60 18.35 7.21
N ARG A 216 1.30 18.65 7.07
CA ARG A 216 0.20 17.78 7.50
C ARG A 216 -0.58 17.31 6.27
N VAL A 217 -1.03 16.05 6.28
CA VAL A 217 -1.72 15.47 5.13
C VAL A 217 -3.03 14.83 5.58
N PHE A 218 -4.11 15.18 4.90
CA PHE A 218 -5.37 14.47 4.94
C PHE A 218 -5.40 13.48 3.76
N GLU A 219 -5.27 12.19 4.05
CA GLU A 219 -5.19 11.14 3.03
C GLU A 219 -6.57 10.68 2.56
N ARG A 220 -6.64 10.38 1.26
CA ARG A 220 -7.82 9.87 0.58
C ARG A 220 -8.33 8.61 1.26
N GLY A 221 -9.54 8.67 1.82
CA GLY A 221 -10.18 7.55 2.51
C GLY A 221 -9.63 7.18 3.89
N SER A 222 -8.61 7.90 4.41
CA SER A 222 -7.99 7.60 5.71
C SER A 222 -8.03 8.77 6.69
N GLY A 223 -8.27 10.00 6.22
CA GLY A 223 -8.23 11.19 7.06
C GLY A 223 -6.81 11.63 7.35
N GLU A 224 -6.61 12.42 8.42
CA GLU A 224 -5.28 12.90 8.76
C GLU A 224 -4.37 11.78 9.27
N THR A 225 -3.21 11.58 8.63
CA THR A 225 -2.24 10.54 8.98
C THR A 225 -0.98 11.10 9.61
N MET A 226 -0.18 10.22 10.24
CA MET A 226 1.10 10.61 10.86
C MET A 226 2.17 10.93 9.82
N ALA A 227 2.17 10.23 8.68
CA ALA A 227 3.15 10.41 7.63
C ALA A 227 2.62 9.90 6.29
N CYS A 228 2.68 10.75 5.26
CA CYS A 228 2.38 10.39 3.88
C CYS A 228 3.61 10.65 2.99
N GLY A 229 4.31 9.59 2.57
CA GLY A 229 5.54 9.73 1.80
C GLY A 229 5.32 10.35 0.41
N SER A 230 4.28 9.93 -0.31
CA SER A 230 3.93 10.54 -1.61
C SER A 230 3.38 11.97 -1.45
N GLY A 231 2.70 12.26 -0.34
CA GLY A 231 2.28 13.63 0.00
C GLY A 231 3.47 14.57 0.26
N ALA A 232 4.51 14.10 0.96
CA ALA A 232 5.76 14.84 1.13
C ALA A 232 6.46 15.10 -0.22
N CYS A 233 6.52 14.10 -1.09
CA CYS A 233 7.05 14.25 -2.45
C CYS A 233 6.27 15.31 -3.24
N ALA A 234 4.95 15.20 -3.27
CA ALA A 234 4.07 16.13 -3.98
C ALA A 234 4.19 17.57 -3.44
N ALA A 235 4.31 17.73 -2.12
CA ALA A 235 4.47 19.04 -1.48
C ALA A 235 5.78 19.73 -1.88
N VAL A 236 6.89 18.98 -1.91
CA VAL A 236 8.19 19.52 -2.35
C VAL A 236 8.19 19.84 -3.83
N VAL A 237 7.63 18.96 -4.68
CA VAL A 237 7.43 19.24 -6.11
C VAL A 237 6.64 20.53 -6.32
N ALA A 238 5.52 20.70 -5.61
CA ALA A 238 4.71 21.91 -5.67
C ALA A 238 5.48 23.16 -5.24
N GLY A 239 6.23 23.08 -4.13
CA GLY A 239 7.06 24.20 -3.65
C GLY A 239 8.18 24.57 -4.62
N CYS A 240 8.83 23.59 -5.26
CA CYS A 240 9.84 23.80 -6.30
C CYS A 240 9.24 24.47 -7.55
N LEU A 241 8.10 23.98 -8.05
CA LEU A 241 7.40 24.58 -9.20
C LEU A 241 7.00 26.03 -8.96
N ARG A 242 6.64 26.38 -7.71
CA ARG A 242 6.32 27.75 -7.30
C ARG A 242 7.57 28.62 -7.03
N GLY A 243 8.78 28.08 -7.17
CA GLY A 243 10.05 28.78 -6.91
C GLY A 243 10.36 29.02 -5.43
N LEU A 244 9.61 28.38 -4.53
CA LEU A 244 9.69 28.61 -3.09
C LEU A 244 10.69 27.71 -2.37
N LEU A 245 10.98 26.54 -2.95
CA LEU A 245 11.89 25.55 -2.39
C LEU A 245 13.07 25.26 -3.32
N ASP A 246 14.16 24.78 -2.74
CA ASP A 246 15.32 24.26 -3.45
C ASP A 246 15.14 22.78 -3.81
N SER A 247 16.09 22.21 -4.54
CA SER A 247 15.98 20.84 -5.06
C SER A 247 16.06 19.74 -4.00
N ARG A 248 16.52 20.04 -2.78
CA ARG A 248 16.60 19.09 -1.65
C ARG A 248 16.04 19.73 -0.39
N VAL A 249 15.01 19.11 0.19
CA VAL A 249 14.19 19.68 1.25
C VAL A 249 13.96 18.67 2.37
N ASP A 250 14.18 19.08 3.61
CA ASP A 250 13.77 18.36 4.81
C ASP A 250 12.29 18.65 5.10
N VAL A 251 11.48 17.60 5.12
CA VAL A 251 10.03 17.65 5.36
C VAL A 251 9.75 17.08 6.75
N GLU A 252 9.30 17.93 7.67
CA GLU A 252 8.77 17.52 8.96
C GLU A 252 7.29 17.14 8.82
N LEU A 253 6.99 15.87 9.11
CA LEU A 253 5.65 15.32 9.25
C LEU A 253 5.37 15.08 10.74
N LYS A 254 4.11 14.83 11.11
CA LYS A 254 3.74 14.47 12.49
C LYS A 254 4.50 13.25 13.01
N GLY A 255 4.81 12.30 12.12
CA GLY A 255 5.53 11.07 12.43
C GLY A 255 7.06 11.17 12.39
N GLY A 256 7.62 12.32 12.01
CA GLY A 256 9.06 12.59 11.93
C GLY A 256 9.49 13.15 10.56
N HIS A 257 10.77 12.99 10.21
CA HIS A 257 11.36 13.70 9.07
C HIS A 257 11.61 12.79 7.85
N LEU A 258 11.38 13.33 6.66
CA LEU A 258 11.83 12.81 5.38
C LEU A 258 12.73 13.84 4.70
N VAL A 259 13.65 13.40 3.86
CA VAL A 259 14.36 14.27 2.93
C VAL A 259 13.87 13.96 1.53
N ILE A 260 13.39 14.98 0.83
CA ILE A 260 12.91 14.87 -0.54
C ILE A 260 13.88 15.60 -1.45
N GLU A 261 14.26 14.96 -2.54
CA GLU A 261 15.09 15.56 -3.57
C GLU A 261 14.44 15.43 -4.94
N TRP A 262 14.38 16.54 -5.67
CA TRP A 262 13.82 16.59 -7.01
C TRP A 262 14.60 17.59 -7.87
N GLN A 263 15.14 17.10 -8.98
CA GLN A 263 16.01 17.87 -9.88
C GLN A 263 15.23 18.63 -10.98
N GLY A 264 13.91 18.75 -10.82
CA GLY A 264 13.01 19.43 -11.76
C GLY A 264 12.28 18.50 -12.72
N GLU A 265 11.54 19.09 -13.65
CA GLU A 265 10.64 18.35 -14.55
C GLU A 265 11.35 17.26 -15.36
N GLY A 266 10.70 16.10 -15.47
CA GLY A 266 11.26 14.92 -16.15
C GLY A 266 12.22 14.09 -15.29
N ALA A 267 12.70 14.61 -14.16
CA ALA A 267 13.51 13.85 -13.20
C ALA A 267 12.63 13.13 -12.16
N PRO A 268 13.05 11.96 -11.67
CA PRO A 268 12.37 11.28 -10.58
C PRO A 268 12.52 12.05 -9.25
N VAL A 269 11.54 11.89 -8.37
CA VAL A 269 11.63 12.34 -6.97
C VAL A 269 12.31 11.26 -6.15
N MET A 270 13.37 11.62 -5.42
CA MET A 270 14.03 10.73 -4.48
C MET A 270 13.53 11.04 -3.07
N MET A 271 13.03 10.03 -2.36
CA MET A 271 12.58 10.16 -0.97
C MET A 271 13.48 9.36 -0.05
N GLU A 272 14.12 10.04 0.89
CA GLU A 272 14.95 9.45 1.92
C GLU A 272 14.26 9.55 3.28
N GLY A 273 14.28 8.47 4.06
CA GLY A 273 13.67 8.49 5.39
C GLY A 273 14.17 7.38 6.30
N PRO A 274 13.97 7.54 7.62
CA PRO A 274 14.34 6.51 8.58
C PRO A 274 13.32 5.37 8.59
N THR A 275 13.74 4.28 9.23
CA THR A 275 12.91 3.12 9.58
C THR A 275 13.30 2.63 10.96
N ALA A 276 12.36 2.01 11.66
CA ALA A 276 12.61 1.41 12.96
C ALA A 276 12.05 -0.01 13.02
N SER A 277 12.86 -0.93 13.54
CA SER A 277 12.40 -2.23 14.03
C SER A 277 11.91 -2.03 15.46
N VAL A 278 10.69 -2.47 15.76
CA VAL A 278 10.04 -2.27 17.06
C VAL A 278 10.22 -3.51 17.93
N PHE A 279 9.83 -4.67 17.42
CA PHE A 279 10.00 -5.95 18.08
C PHE A 279 10.01 -7.10 17.07
N GLU A 280 10.50 -8.25 17.50
CA GLU A 280 10.39 -9.51 16.77
C GLU A 280 9.43 -10.43 17.50
N GLY A 281 8.72 -11.28 16.75
CA GLY A 281 7.76 -12.20 17.32
C GLY A 281 7.67 -13.50 16.54
N GLN A 282 7.04 -14.48 17.18
CA GLN A 282 6.72 -15.77 16.59
C GLN A 282 5.26 -16.10 16.89
N LEU A 283 4.51 -16.55 15.90
CA LEU A 283 3.14 -17.03 16.10
C LEU A 283 2.90 -18.36 15.41
N ARG A 284 1.97 -19.15 15.94
CA ARG A 284 1.48 -20.34 15.23
C ARG A 284 0.34 -19.92 14.32
N LEU A 285 0.47 -20.24 13.03
CA LEU A 285 -0.63 -20.04 12.09
C LEU A 285 -1.77 -21.03 12.37
N PRO A 286 -3.04 -20.63 12.15
CA PRO A 286 -4.15 -21.59 12.15
C PRO A 286 -3.89 -22.68 11.11
N ALA A 287 -4.13 -23.94 11.45
CA ALA A 287 -4.00 -25.03 10.49
C ALA A 287 -4.91 -24.79 9.26
N ASP A 288 -4.45 -25.17 8.07
CA ASP A 288 -5.27 -25.16 6.87
C ASP A 288 -6.47 -26.09 7.06
N GLN A 289 -7.67 -25.53 7.23
CA GLN A 289 -8.88 -26.32 7.17
C GLN A 289 -9.15 -26.69 5.71
N PRO A 290 -9.33 -27.97 5.36
CA PRO A 290 -9.71 -28.34 4.00
C PRO A 290 -11.05 -27.67 3.65
N PRO A 291 -11.26 -27.25 2.39
CA PRO A 291 -12.51 -26.62 1.98
C PRO A 291 -13.67 -27.54 2.36
N LYS A 292 -14.66 -26.99 3.07
CA LYS A 292 -15.88 -27.73 3.44
C LYS A 292 -16.48 -28.30 2.17
N ARG A 293 -16.44 -29.63 2.01
CA ARG A 293 -17.18 -30.32 0.95
C ARG A 293 -18.64 -29.87 1.04
N ARG A 294 -19.12 -29.14 0.04
CA ARG A 294 -20.56 -28.92 -0.16
C ARG A 294 -21.19 -30.31 -0.20
N LYS A 295 -22.00 -30.65 0.81
CA LYS A 295 -22.84 -31.85 0.76
C LYS A 295 -23.76 -31.65 -0.44
N SER A 296 -23.53 -32.41 -1.51
CA SER A 296 -24.53 -32.55 -2.56
C SER A 296 -25.77 -33.16 -1.90
N THR A 297 -26.83 -32.39 -1.77
CA THR A 297 -28.16 -32.93 -1.48
C THR A 297 -28.54 -33.84 -2.65
N ARG A 298 -28.32 -35.15 -2.48
CA ARG A 298 -28.97 -36.14 -3.33
C ARG A 298 -30.45 -36.10 -2.95
N HIS A 299 -31.27 -35.46 -3.79
CA HIS A 299 -32.70 -35.73 -3.79
C HIS A 299 -32.89 -37.21 -4.16
N SER A 300 -33.39 -37.99 -3.21
CA SER A 300 -33.93 -39.31 -3.45
C SER A 300 -35.33 -39.15 -4.02
N ASP A 301 -35.46 -39.24 -5.34
CA ASP A 301 -36.76 -39.42 -5.98
C ASP A 301 -37.24 -40.85 -5.68
N ALA A 302 -38.19 -40.94 -4.74
CA ALA A 302 -39.05 -42.10 -4.59
C ALA A 302 -39.98 -42.17 -5.82
N LYS A 303 -39.65 -43.03 -6.79
CA LYS A 303 -40.62 -43.42 -7.82
C LYS A 303 -41.43 -44.61 -7.33
N SER A 304 -42.71 -44.32 -7.17
CA SER A 304 -43.83 -45.23 -6.99
C SER A 304 -43.79 -46.40 -7.95
N GLY A 305 -43.97 -47.60 -7.40
CA GLY A 305 -44.27 -48.80 -8.17
C GLY A 305 -45.72 -48.76 -8.65
N THR A 306 -45.90 -48.92 -9.95
CA THR A 306 -47.11 -49.51 -10.51
C THR A 306 -46.73 -50.54 -11.56
N ASN A 307 -47.26 -51.73 -11.29
CA ASN A 307 -47.06 -53.02 -11.90
C ASN A 307 -47.79 -53.10 -13.25
N ARG A 308 -47.16 -53.58 -14.34
CA ARG A 308 -47.85 -54.21 -15.48
C ARG A 308 -46.90 -55.04 -16.37
N GLN A 309 -46.93 -56.34 -16.08
CA GLN A 309 -46.95 -57.51 -16.98
C GLN A 309 -46.20 -57.48 -18.33
N ASN A 310 -45.22 -58.38 -18.38
CA ASN A 310 -44.69 -59.07 -19.57
C ASN A 310 -45.80 -59.82 -20.35
N ASN A 311 -45.80 -59.71 -21.69
CA ASN A 311 -45.97 -60.88 -22.55
C ASN A 311 -45.50 -60.66 -24.00
N ARG A 312 -44.56 -61.52 -24.42
CA ARG A 312 -44.39 -62.17 -25.75
C ARG A 312 -44.53 -61.31 -27.03
N HIS A 313 -43.46 -61.23 -27.84
CA HIS A 313 -43.17 -62.18 -28.94
C HIS A 313 -42.02 -61.74 -29.88
N ARG A 314 -41.22 -62.73 -30.29
CA ARG A 314 -40.55 -62.92 -31.60
C ARG A 314 -39.43 -61.97 -32.07
N GLN A 315 -38.21 -62.52 -32.03
CA GLN A 315 -37.09 -62.37 -32.98
C GLN A 315 -37.47 -62.75 -34.44
N PRO A 316 -36.58 -62.66 -35.47
CA PRO A 316 -35.34 -61.87 -35.65
C PRO A 316 -35.18 -61.27 -37.09
N ALA A 317 -33.95 -60.75 -37.37
CA ALA A 317 -33.27 -60.65 -38.68
C ALA A 317 -33.59 -59.38 -39.52
N THR A 318 -32.69 -58.73 -40.27
CA THR A 318 -31.35 -59.01 -40.84
C THR A 318 -30.73 -57.69 -41.35
N SER A 319 -29.38 -57.64 -41.40
CA SER A 319 -28.49 -56.96 -42.39
C SER A 319 -28.68 -55.47 -42.80
N ARG A 320 -27.70 -54.63 -42.38
CA ARG A 320 -26.78 -53.69 -43.12
C ARG A 320 -27.20 -53.04 -44.47
N PRO A 321 -26.53 -51.94 -44.90
CA PRO A 321 -25.42 -51.20 -44.28
C PRO A 321 -25.81 -49.82 -43.71
#